data_AF-A0A1P8JNJ2-F1
#
_entry.id   AF-A0A1P8JNJ2-F1
#
_cell.length_a   1.000
_cell.length_b   1.000
_cell.length_c   1.000
_cell.angle_alpha   90.00
_cell.angle_beta   90.00
_cell.angle_gamma   90.00
#
_symmetry.space_group_name_H-M   'P 1'
#
loop_
_entity.id
_entity.type
_entity.pdbx_description
1 polymer ?
#
loop_
_entity_poly.entity_id
_entity_poly.type
_entity_poly.pdbx_seq_one_letter_code
_entity_poly.pdbx_strand_id
1 'polypeptide(L)' 'MDKISFELQREINSKPFGEFDVIITLMEGVNAESLNLKSYRVLMSNILAARLTEKEVQALAQNEGVEAIEPDAKVGIL' A
#
# COMPACT_ATOMS: atom_id res chain seq x y z
N MET A 1 -3.04 14.73 5.39
CA MET A 1 -3.70 14.14 4.21
C MET A 1 -3.87 12.66 4.47
N ASP A 2 -5.00 12.07 4.10
CA ASP A 2 -5.19 10.63 4.20
C ASP A 2 -4.33 9.95 3.11
N LYS A 3 -3.54 8.94 3.49
CA LYS A 3 -2.62 8.23 2.58
C LYS A 3 -3.27 6.99 1.98
N ILE A 4 -4.37 6.51 2.58
CA ILE A 4 -5.11 5.35 2.12
C ILE A 4 -6.14 5.85 1.12
N SER A 5 -6.08 5.36 -0.12
CA SER A 5 -7.09 5.68 -1.14
C SER A 5 -8.50 5.27 -0.69
N PHE A 6 -9.50 5.98 -1.19
CA PHE A 6 -10.91 5.70 -0.89
C PHE A 6 -11.30 4.27 -1.31
N GLU A 7 -10.78 3.80 -2.45
CA GLU A 7 -11.01 2.48 -3.00
C GLU A 7 -10.47 1.39 -2.09
N LEU A 8 -9.23 1.54 -1.59
CA LEU A 8 -8.63 0.60 -0.65
C LEU A 8 -9.39 0.60 0.67
N GLN A 9 -9.77 1.78 1.18
CA GLN A 9 -10.55 1.89 2.42
C GLN A 9 -11.90 1.18 2.30
N ARG A 10 -12.57 1.31 1.15
CA ARG A 10 -13.81 0.59 0.84
C ARG A 10 -13.58 -0.93 0.78
N GLU A 11 -12.48 -1.38 0.17
CA GLU A 11 -12.16 -2.82 0.11
C GLU A 11 -11.90 -3.40 1.50
N ILE A 12 -11.12 -2.72 2.34
CA ILE A 12 -10.86 -3.09 3.73
C ILE A 12 -12.18 -3.27 4.50
N ASN A 13 -13.05 -2.27 4.42
CA ASN A 13 -14.35 -2.31 5.10
C ASN A 13 -15.25 -3.46 4.61
N SER A 14 -15.06 -3.94 3.37
CA SER A 14 -15.82 -5.07 2.80
C SER A 14 -15.28 -6.45 3.20
N LYS A 15 -14.03 -6.53 3.68
CA LYS A 15 -13.34 -7.78 4.04
C LYS A 15 -12.59 -7.63 5.38
N PRO A 16 -13.29 -7.62 6.53
CA PRO A 16 -12.71 -7.21 7.83
C PRO A 16 -11.59 -8.10 8.41
N PHE A 17 -11.13 -9.14 7.71
CA PHE A 17 -9.97 -9.97 8.11
C PHE A 17 -9.15 -10.42 6.90
N GLY A 18 -9.23 -9.69 5.79
CA GLY A 18 -8.54 -10.00 4.54
C GLY A 18 -7.09 -9.53 4.51
N GLU A 19 -6.36 -10.08 3.55
CA GLU A 19 -5.14 -9.47 3.03
C GLU A 19 -5.48 -8.76 1.72
N PHE A 20 -4.80 -7.65 1.47
CA PHE A 20 -5.03 -6.76 0.34
C PHE A 20 -3.75 -6.66 -0.46
N ASP A 21 -3.85 -6.92 -1.76
CA ASP A 21 -2.78 -6.59 -2.70
C ASP A 21 -2.81 -5.06 -2.90
N VAL A 22 -1.70 -4.38 -2.63
CA VAL A 22 -1.61 -2.92 -2.62
C VAL A 22 -0.39 -2.43 -3.41
N ILE A 23 -0.53 -1.23 -3.95
CA ILE A 23 0.54 -0.40 -4.48
C ILE A 23 0.88 0.67 -3.45
N ILE A 24 2.15 0.83 -3.14
CA ILE A 24 2.68 1.79 -2.17
C ILE A 24 3.59 2.76 -2.93
N THR A 25 3.26 4.05 -2.87
CA THR A 25 4.10 5.12 -3.39
C THR A 25 4.89 5.74 -2.25
N LEU A 26 6.20 5.83 -2.43
CA LEU A 26 7.13 6.42 -1.46
C LEU A 26 7.45 7.87 -1.83
N MET A 27 7.66 8.68 -0.80
CA MET A 27 8.21 10.02 -0.95
C MET A 27 9.58 9.96 -1.63
N GLU A 28 9.94 11.01 -2.35
CA GLU A 28 11.23 11.09 -3.05
C GLU A 28 12.41 10.89 -2.08
N GLY A 29 13.37 10.04 -2.47
CA GLY A 29 14.55 9.72 -1.67
C GLY A 29 14.34 8.69 -0.55
N VAL A 30 13.12 8.20 -0.34
CA VAL A 30 12.83 7.13 0.64
C VAL A 30 13.13 5.76 0.03
N ASN A 31 13.89 4.95 0.75
CA ASN A 31 14.18 3.56 0.37
C ASN A 31 13.12 2.62 0.97
N ALA A 32 12.65 1.66 0.17
CA ALA A 32 11.74 0.59 0.58
C ALA A 32 12.22 -0.20 1.81
N GLU A 33 13.54 -0.36 2.00
CA GLU A 33 14.12 -1.04 3.17
C GLU A 33 13.84 -0.32 4.50
N SER A 34 13.52 0.99 4.45
CA SER A 34 13.12 1.75 5.63
C SER A 34 11.69 1.46 6.08
N LEU A 35 10.90 0.82 5.21
CA LEU A 35 9.57 0.34 5.52
C LEU A 35 9.72 -1.06 6.11
N ASN A 36 9.19 -1.27 7.30
CA ASN A 36 9.22 -2.56 8.00
C ASN A 36 8.25 -3.59 7.36
N LEU A 37 8.41 -3.83 6.07
CA LEU A 37 7.61 -4.73 5.24
C LEU A 37 8.22 -6.12 5.23
N LYS A 38 7.40 -7.16 5.47
CA LYS A 38 7.85 -8.57 5.42
C LYS A 38 8.19 -9.04 4.01
N SER A 39 7.39 -8.61 3.03
CA SER A 39 7.53 -9.00 1.63
C SER A 39 6.95 -7.90 0.74
N TYR A 40 7.70 -7.52 -0.29
CA TYR A 40 7.28 -6.57 -1.30
C TYR A 40 8.04 -6.82 -2.60
N ARG A 41 7.49 -6.33 -3.70
CA ARG A 41 8.13 -6.30 -5.02
C ARG A 41 8.30 -4.84 -5.42
N VAL A 42 9.52 -4.45 -5.76
CA VAL A 42 9.80 -3.13 -6.33
C VAL A 42 9.29 -3.11 -7.77
N LEU A 43 8.38 -2.19 -8.09
CA LEU A 43 7.90 -1.96 -9.45
C LEU A 43 8.70 -0.86 -10.13
N MET A 44 8.99 0.21 -9.38
CA MET A 44 9.83 1.35 -9.78
C MET A 44 10.59 1.87 -8.55
N SER A 45 11.49 2.83 -8.73
CA SER A 45 12.36 3.37 -7.67
C SER A 45 11.62 3.81 -6.40
N ASN A 46 10.38 4.31 -6.52
CA ASN A 46 9.54 4.76 -5.42
C ASN A 46 8.18 4.04 -5.37
N ILE A 47 7.97 2.97 -6.14
CA ILE A 47 6.68 2.26 -6.18
C ILE A 47 6.89 0.79 -5.86
N LEU A 48 6.17 0.32 -4.85
CA LEU A 48 6.21 -1.06 -4.36
C LEU A 48 4.85 -1.71 -4.52
N ALA A 49 4.83 -3.01 -4.82
CA ALA A 49 3.66 -3.86 -4.65
C ALA A 49 3.86 -4.75 -3.43
N ALA A 50 2.85 -4.84 -2.56
CA ALA A 50 2.89 -5.70 -1.39
C ALA A 50 1.51 -6.31 -1.12
N ARG A 51 1.49 -7.37 -0.31
CA ARG A 51 0.25 -7.96 0.19
C ARG A 51 0.21 -7.79 1.69
N LEU A 52 -0.77 -7.05 2.18
CA LEU A 52 -0.82 -6.55 3.56
C LEU A 52 -2.16 -6.82 4.23
N THR A 53 -2.11 -7.03 5.53
CA THR A 53 -3.31 -6.97 6.39
C THR A 53 -3.78 -5.53 6.59
N GLU A 54 -5.04 -5.33 7.01
CA GLU A 54 -5.54 -3.99 7.40
C GLU A 54 -4.60 -3.31 8.41
N LYS A 55 -4.15 -4.04 9.44
CA LYS A 55 -3.25 -3.50 10.46
C LYS A 55 -1.93 -3.02 9.86
N GLU A 56 -1.37 -3.76 8.90
CA GLU A 56 -0.15 -3.37 8.22
C GLU A 56 -0.38 -2.15 7.32
N VAL A 57 -1.48 -2.08 6.57
CA VAL A 57 -1.86 -0.89 5.77
C VAL A 57 -1.97 0.36 6.67
N GLN A 58 -2.68 0.24 7.79
CA GLN A 58 -2.83 1.34 8.76
C GLN A 58 -1.48 1.76 9.35
N ALA A 59 -0.58 0.82 9.64
CA ALA A 59 0.76 1.13 10.12
C ALA A 59 1.62 1.86 9.07
N LEU A 60 1.54 1.46 7.80
CA LEU A 60 2.22 2.17 6.71
C LEU A 60 1.67 3.58 6.49
N ALA A 61 0.37 3.79 6.64
CA ALA A 61 -0.22 5.12 6.50
C ALA A 61 0.31 6.12 7.54
N GLN A 62 0.82 5.64 8.69
CA GLN A 62 1.48 6.47 9.70
C GLN A 62 2.97 6.73 9.42
N ASN A 63 3.58 6.02 8.46
CA ASN A 63 4.98 6.20 8.12
C ASN A 63 5.18 7.47 7.28
N GLU A 64 6.07 8.38 7.70
CA GLU A 64 6.31 9.66 7.02
C GLU A 64 6.86 9.50 5.60
N GLY A 65 7.59 8.42 5.32
CA GLY A 65 8.18 8.15 4.01
C GLY A 65 7.20 7.57 2.98
N VAL A 66 5.97 7.25 3.38
CA VAL A 66 4.90 6.82 2.47
C VAL A 66 4.14 8.04 1.99
N GLU A 67 3.93 8.14 0.68
CA GLU A 67 3.10 9.17 0.05
C GLU A 67 1.65 8.70 -0.08
N ALA A 68 1.44 7.50 -0.63
CA ALA A 68 0.11 6.95 -0.90
C ALA A 68 0.07 5.41 -0.86
N ILE A 69 -1.11 4.86 -0.57
CA ILE A 69 -1.41 3.42 -0.58
C ILE A 69 -2.72 3.19 -1.36
N GLU A 70 -2.61 2.44 -2.45
CA GLU A 70 -3.68 2.16 -3.40
C GLU A 70 -3.92 0.65 -3.50
N PRO A 71 -5.13 0.18 -3.85
CA PRO A 71 -5.31 -1.22 -4.16
C PRO A 71 -4.52 -1.57 -5.42
N ASP A 72 -3.89 -2.74 -5.46
CA ASP A 72 -3.33 -3.31 -6.70
C ASP A 72 -4.50 -3.80 -7.58
N ALA A 73 -5.20 -2.83 -8.16
CA ALA A 73 -6.31 -3.09 -9.05
C ALA A 73 -5.73 -3.79 -10.29
N LYS A 74 -6.07 -5.07 -10.45
CA LYS A 74 -5.92 -5.74 -11.75
C LYS A 74 -6.61 -4.85 -12.77
N VAL A 75 -5.84 -4.32 -13.73
CA VAL A 75 -6.41 -3.66 -14.90
C VAL A 75 -7.35 -4.68 -15.54
N GLY A 76 -8.65 -4.52 -15.30
CA GLY A 76 -9.67 -5.21 -16.06
C GLY A 76 -9.55 -4.66 -17.46
N ILE A 77 -9.00 -5.43 -18.38
CA ILE A 77 -9.13 -5.12 -19.80
C ILE A 77 -10.64 -5.20 -20.06
N LEU A 78 -11.28 -4.03 -20.22
CA LEU A 78 -12.67 -3.89 -20.62
C LEU A 78 -12.84 -4.36 -22.06
#